data_AF-A0A318DJN3-F1
#
_entry.id   AF-A0A318DJN3-F1
#
_cell.length_a   1.000
_cell.length_b   1.000
_cell.length_c   1.000
_cell.angle_alpha   90.00
_cell.angle_beta   90.00
_cell.angle_gamma   90.00
#
_symmetry.space_group_name_H-M   'P 1'
#
loop_
_entity.id
_entity.type
_entity.pdbx_description
1 polymer ?
#
loop_
_entity_poly.entity_id
_entity_poly.type
_entity_poly.pdbx_seq_one_letter_code
_entity_poly.pdbx_strand_id
1 'polypeptide(L)'
;MTDTMELLEAIGQDASLRHATADALGDMLDTAEASDALKAAVASGDSAWLAQEFGTRVVCGSQSSQTYPEKVPLPTPTPVPGEDETPDTPEEPDASPRKG
;
A
#
# COMPACT_ATOMS: atom_id res chain seq x y z
N MET A 1 30.78 13.13 -5.64
CA MET A 1 30.33 11.76 -5.31
C MET A 1 29.32 11.81 -4.20
N THR A 2 28.04 11.71 -4.56
CA THR A 2 26.92 11.63 -3.61
C THR A 2 26.81 10.19 -3.10
N ASP A 3 26.57 9.98 -1.81
CA ASP A 3 26.40 8.65 -1.24
C ASP A 3 25.22 7.91 -1.91
N THR A 4 25.45 6.69 -2.39
CA THR A 4 24.40 5.89 -3.05
C THR A 4 23.24 5.57 -2.12
N MET A 5 23.48 5.49 -0.81
CA MET A 5 22.44 5.26 0.19
C MET A 5 21.51 6.48 0.33
N GLU A 6 22.06 7.69 0.36
CA GLU A 6 21.28 8.94 0.43
C GLU A 6 20.42 9.11 -0.83
N LEU A 7 20.94 8.71 -2.00
CA LEU A 7 20.18 8.73 -3.24
C LEU A 7 19.01 7.74 -3.22
N LEU A 8 19.25 6.51 -2.76
CA LEU A 8 18.19 5.50 -2.64
C LEU A 8 17.11 5.94 -1.64
N GLU A 9 17.50 6.61 -0.55
CA GLU A 9 16.55 7.20 0.40
C GLU A 9 15.74 8.32 -0.26
N ALA A 10 16.39 9.25 -0.96
CA ALA A 10 15.71 10.35 -1.65
C ALA A 10 14.69 9.84 -2.68
N ILE A 11 15.07 8.84 -3.49
CA ILE A 11 14.17 8.17 -4.44
C ILE A 11 13.03 7.46 -3.70
N GLY A 12 13.33 6.80 -2.58
CA GLY A 12 12.33 6.10 -1.76
C GLY A 12 11.33 7.05 -1.10
N GLN A 13 11.77 8.24 -0.69
CA GLN A 13 10.95 9.25 -0.01
C GLN A 13 10.07 10.03 -1.00
N ASP A 14 10.62 10.44 -2.15
CA ASP A 14 9.94 11.27 -3.14
C ASP A 14 9.05 10.45 -4.08
N ALA A 15 7.73 10.66 -3.99
CA ALA A 15 6.76 9.96 -4.83
C ALA A 15 6.95 10.22 -6.34
N SER A 16 7.40 11.41 -6.70
CA SER A 16 7.63 11.79 -8.09
C SER A 16 8.80 11.00 -8.67
N LEU A 17 9.86 10.79 -7.87
CA LEU A 17 11.01 9.98 -8.27
C LEU A 17 10.66 8.49 -8.36
N ARG A 18 9.83 7.98 -7.44
CA ARG A 18 9.34 6.59 -7.50
C ARG A 18 8.55 6.28 -8.78
N HIS A 19 7.91 7.28 -9.37
CA HIS A 19 7.10 7.15 -10.58
C HIS A 19 7.74 7.78 -11.81
N ALA A 20 8.96 8.29 -11.69
CA ALA A 20 9.68 8.86 -12.82
C ALA A 20 10.00 7.77 -13.85
N THR A 21 10.14 8.18 -15.11
CA THR A 21 10.62 7.29 -16.16
C THR A 21 12.09 6.97 -15.93
N ALA A 22 12.55 5.82 -16.42
CA ALA A 22 13.96 5.41 -16.30
C ALA A 22 14.94 6.45 -16.89
N ASP A 23 14.52 7.13 -17.96
CA ASP A 23 15.30 8.19 -18.62
C ASP A 23 15.45 9.43 -17.72
N ALA A 24 14.33 9.97 -17.20
CA ALA A 24 14.35 11.11 -16.30
C ALA A 24 15.07 10.83 -14.98
N LEU A 25 14.91 9.60 -14.46
CA LEU A 25 15.64 9.17 -13.28
C LEU A 25 17.14 9.01 -13.59
N GLY A 26 17.49 8.49 -14.77
CA GLY A 26 18.86 8.38 -15.27
C GLY A 26 19.59 9.72 -15.36
N ASP A 27 18.94 10.75 -15.91
CA ASP A 27 19.53 12.10 -16.01
C ASP A 27 19.83 12.71 -14.63
N MET A 28 18.93 12.50 -13.67
CA MET A 28 19.13 12.92 -12.28
C MET A 28 20.30 12.16 -11.63
N LEU A 29 20.37 10.85 -11.84
CA LEU A 29 21.49 10.02 -11.36
C LEU A 29 22.84 10.43 -11.96
N ASP A 30 22.86 10.85 -13.22
CA ASP A 30 24.08 11.32 -13.87
C ASP A 30 24.55 12.65 -13.26
N THR A 31 23.61 13.57 -13.08
CA THR A 31 23.85 14.87 -12.41
C THR A 31 24.36 14.70 -10.97
N ALA A 32 23.86 13.69 -10.27
CA ALA A 32 24.24 13.38 -8.90
C ALA A 32 25.55 12.59 -8.77
N GLU A 33 26.22 12.27 -9.89
CA GLU A 33 27.40 11.39 -9.95
C GLU A 33 27.16 10.03 -9.27
N ALA A 34 26.00 9.43 -9.51
CA ALA A 34 25.62 8.15 -8.93
C ALA A 34 26.56 7.01 -9.36
N SER A 35 26.56 5.91 -8.59
CA SER A 35 27.34 4.71 -8.93
C SER A 35 26.88 4.09 -10.25
N ASP A 36 27.81 3.42 -10.94
CA ASP A 36 27.50 2.68 -12.18
C ASP A 36 26.45 1.59 -11.93
N ALA A 37 26.47 0.94 -10.77
CA ALA A 37 25.50 -0.08 -10.42
C ALA A 37 24.08 0.49 -10.25
N LEU A 38 23.94 1.67 -9.65
CA LEU A 38 22.63 2.33 -9.54
C LEU A 38 22.10 2.80 -10.90
N LYS A 39 22.97 3.36 -11.75
CA LYS A 39 22.61 3.72 -13.13
C LYS A 39 22.17 2.49 -13.94
N ALA A 40 22.92 1.39 -13.86
CA ALA A 40 22.59 0.14 -14.52
C ALA A 40 21.26 -0.47 -14.02
N ALA A 41 21.01 -0.40 -12.71
CA ALA A 41 19.76 -0.85 -12.10
C ALA A 41 18.54 -0.09 -12.64
N VAL A 42 18.65 1.24 -12.77
CA VAL A 42 17.57 2.07 -13.32
C VAL A 42 17.38 1.84 -14.81
N ALA A 43 18.47 1.73 -15.59
CA ALA A 43 18.38 1.52 -17.04
C ALA A 43 17.80 0.14 -17.41
N SER A 44 18.10 -0.90 -16.62
CA SER A 44 17.63 -2.26 -16.87
C SER A 44 16.33 -2.61 -16.14
N GLY A 45 15.99 -1.88 -15.08
CA GLY A 45 14.96 -2.26 -14.11
C GLY A 45 15.35 -3.46 -13.23
N ASP A 46 16.61 -3.89 -13.26
CA ASP A 46 17.10 -5.06 -12.53
C ASP A 46 17.85 -4.65 -11.25
N SER A 47 17.34 -5.10 -10.10
CA SER A 47 17.95 -4.86 -8.79
C SER A 47 19.21 -5.71 -8.54
N ALA A 48 19.51 -6.70 -9.39
CA ALA A 48 20.73 -7.52 -9.28
C ALA A 48 22.01 -6.68 -9.38
N TRP A 49 21.98 -5.56 -10.11
CA TRP A 49 23.09 -4.61 -10.16
C TRP A 49 23.40 -4.00 -8.79
N LEU A 50 22.36 -3.66 -8.02
CA LEU A 50 22.53 -3.16 -6.64
C LEU A 50 23.08 -4.23 -5.71
N ALA A 51 22.72 -5.50 -5.92
CA ALA A 51 23.27 -6.61 -5.15
C ALA A 51 24.79 -6.78 -5.35
N GLN A 52 25.34 -6.29 -6.46
CA GLN A 52 26.78 -6.28 -6.72
C GLN A 52 27.51 -5.22 -5.86
N GLU A 53 26.85 -4.09 -5.58
CA GLU A 53 27.39 -3.00 -4.75
C GLU A 53 27.18 -3.25 -3.26
N PHE A 54 25.97 -3.68 -2.86
CA PHE A 54 25.59 -3.83 -1.44
C PHE A 54 25.70 -5.27 -0.90
N GLY A 55 25.99 -6.24 -1.77
CA GLY A 55 25.90 -7.65 -1.44
C GLY A 55 24.46 -8.17 -1.44
N THR A 56 24.31 -9.49 -1.31
CA THR A 56 22.99 -10.15 -1.32
C THR A 56 22.62 -10.61 0.08
N ARG A 57 21.39 -10.32 0.51
CA ARG A 57 20.81 -10.87 1.74
C ARG A 57 19.47 -11.53 1.42
N VAL A 58 19.38 -12.84 1.63
CA VAL A 58 18.12 -13.58 1.46
C VAL A 58 17.20 -13.20 2.61
N VAL A 59 16.26 -12.29 2.34
CA VAL A 59 15.17 -11.98 3.26
C VAL A 59 14.11 -13.07 3.06
N CYS A 60 14.11 -14.06 3.96
CA CYS A 60 12.99 -14.99 4.05
C CYS A 60 11.79 -14.21 4.62
N GLY A 61 11.00 -13.61 3.74
CA GLY A 61 9.81 -12.87 4.14
C GLY A 61 8.90 -13.80 4.94
N SER A 62 8.57 -13.41 6.18
CA SER A 62 7.48 -14.01 6.93
C SER A 62 6.21 -13.78 6.12
N GLN A 63 5.74 -14.81 5.40
CA GLN A 63 4.43 -14.75 4.75
C GLN A 63 3.37 -14.56 5.83
N SER A 64 2.93 -13.32 5.99
CA SER A 64 1.79 -12.98 6.83
C SER A 64 0.54 -13.15 5.98
N SER A 65 -0.12 -14.30 6.05
CA SER A 65 -1.43 -14.48 5.43
C SER A 65 -2.48 -13.74 6.27
N GLN A 66 -2.78 -12.49 5.92
CA GLN A 66 -3.96 -11.82 6.47
C GLN A 66 -5.20 -12.39 5.78
N THR A 67 -5.83 -13.37 6.43
CA THR A 67 -7.22 -13.70 6.13
C THR A 67 -8.12 -12.79 6.97
N TYR A 68 -9.13 -12.20 6.35
CA TYR A 68 -10.17 -11.51 7.10
C TYR A 68 -10.93 -12.57 7.91
N PRO A 69 -11.20 -12.37 9.21
CA PRO A 69 -12.09 -13.27 9.93
C PRO A 69 -13.45 -13.24 9.22
N GLU A 70 -13.90 -14.40 8.73
CA GLU A 70 -15.25 -14.56 8.23
C GLU A 70 -16.20 -14.09 9.33
N LYS A 71 -17.04 -13.12 8.97
CA LYS A 71 -17.92 -12.33 9.84
C LYS A 71 -18.54 -13.21 10.92
N VAL A 72 -17.94 -13.21 12.11
CA VAL A 72 -18.50 -13.91 13.26
C VAL A 72 -19.87 -13.29 13.49
N PRO A 73 -20.98 -14.07 13.47
CA PRO A 73 -22.29 -13.50 13.71
C PRO A 73 -22.25 -12.80 15.07
N LEU A 74 -22.57 -11.50 15.08
CA LEU A 74 -22.73 -10.75 16.32
C LEU A 74 -23.71 -11.53 17.20
N PRO A 75 -23.44 -11.74 18.51
CA PRO A 75 -24.41 -12.41 19.37
C PRO A 75 -25.73 -11.63 19.28
N THR A 76 -26.78 -12.28 18.79
CA THR A 76 -28.14 -11.73 18.82
C THR A 76 -28.48 -11.40 20.26
N PRO A 77 -28.91 -10.18 20.59
CA PRO A 77 -29.32 -9.86 21.95
C PRO A 77 -30.46 -10.81 22.32
N THR A 78 -30.24 -11.64 23.34
CA THR A 78 -31.30 -12.43 23.96
C THR A 78 -32.38 -11.47 24.45
N PRO A 79 -33.66 -11.65 24.08
CA PRO A 79 -34.73 -10.82 24.61
C PRO A 79 -34.79 -11.04 26.13
N VAL A 80 -34.56 -9.99 26.89
CA VAL A 80 -34.80 -9.98 28.34
C VAL A 80 -36.32 -10.11 28.55
N PRO A 81 -36.80 -11.09 29.33
CA PRO A 81 -38.22 -11.20 29.60
C PRO A 81 -38.58 -10.15 30.65
N GLY A 82 -39.22 -9.07 30.19
CA GLY A 82 -39.91 -8.13 31.06
C GLY A 82 -39.36 -6.71 31.00
N GLU A 83 -39.83 -5.95 30.02
CA GLU A 83 -40.38 -4.63 30.29
C GLU A 83 -41.46 -4.32 29.25
N ASP A 84 -42.61 -3.98 29.79
CA ASP A 84 -43.78 -3.46 29.09
C ASP A 84 -43.46 -2.04 28.54
N GLU A 85 -44.29 -1.57 27.61
CA GLU A 85 -44.35 -0.21 27.05
C GLU A 85 -43.55 0.17 25.77
N THR A 86 -44.32 0.13 24.68
CA THR A 86 -44.39 1.04 23.51
C THR A 86 -43.41 0.83 22.34
N PRO A 87 -43.92 0.51 21.13
CA PRO A 87 -43.11 0.56 19.92
C PRO A 87 -43.11 2.00 19.41
N ASP A 88 -42.03 2.75 19.67
CA ASP A 88 -41.75 3.94 18.89
C ASP A 88 -41.27 3.47 17.50
N THR A 89 -42.24 3.40 16.59
CA THR A 89 -42.02 3.07 15.18
C THR A 89 -41.38 4.29 14.53
N PRO A 90 -40.18 4.21 13.94
CA PRO A 90 -39.72 5.26 13.05
C PRO A 90 -40.62 5.22 11.81
N GLU A 91 -41.46 6.24 11.66
CA GLU A 91 -42.29 6.46 10.47
C GLU A 91 -41.37 6.60 9.24
N GLU A 92 -41.29 5.57 8.39
CA GLU A 92 -40.61 5.70 7.10
C GLU A 92 -41.41 6.66 6.20
N PRO A 93 -40.78 7.67 5.57
CA PRO A 93 -41.47 8.58 4.68
C PRO A 93 -41.95 7.85 3.41
N ASP A 94 -43.27 7.89 3.23
CA ASP A 94 -43.99 7.41 2.06
C ASP A 94 -43.46 8.04 0.76
N ALA A 95 -42.93 7.21 -0.14
CA ALA A 95 -42.74 7.57 -1.53
C ALA A 95 -42.88 6.33 -2.43
N SER A 96 -44.14 5.92 -2.63
CA SER A 96 -44.53 4.96 -3.67
C SER A 96 -44.14 5.43 -5.08
N PRO A 97 -43.77 4.49 -5.97
CA PRO A 97 -44.14 4.61 -7.37
C PRO A 97 -45.08 3.46 -7.75
N ARG A 98 -46.38 3.74 -7.90
CA ARG A 98 -47.28 2.81 -8.61
C ARG A 98 -47.10 3.01 -10.12
N LYS A 99 -46.54 1.99 -10.77
CA LYS A 99 -46.73 1.74 -12.21
C LYS A 99 -48.16 1.21 -12.44
N GLY A 100 -48.82 1.74 -13.46
CA GLY A 100 -50.10 1.28 -14.00
C GLY A 100 -50.51 2.16 -15.16
#